data_AF-A0A3N5FUH8-F1
#
_entry.id   AF-A0A3N5FUH8-F1
#
_cell.length_a   1.000
_cell.length_b   1.000
_cell.length_c   1.000
_cell.angle_alpha   90.00
_cell.angle_beta   90.00
_cell.angle_gamma   90.00
#
_symmetry.space_group_name_H-M   'P 1'
#
loop_
_entity.id
_entity.type
_entity.pdbx_description
1 polymer ?
#
loop_
_entity_poly.entity_id
_entity_poly.type
_entity_poly.pdbx_seq_one_letter_code
_entity_poly.pdbx_strand_id
1 'polypeptide(L)'
;EPVAVPTDSGRPHTIYRCPACQIALWSDYGGRPALRFVRVGTLDEPDRLPPDIHIFTSSKQPWVVLPTGAPAVPEYYDRKRCWPAESLARREALLQLQRRPK
;
A
#
# COMPACT_ATOMS: atom_id res chain seq x y z
N GLU A 1 -19.16 -3.52 -6.83
CA GLU A 1 -19.00 -2.19 -6.22
C GLU A 1 -17.86 -2.20 -5.20
N PRO A 2 -17.17 -1.07 -4.96
CA PRO A 2 -16.13 -0.99 -3.95
C PRO A 2 -16.70 -1.19 -2.54
N VAL A 3 -16.02 -1.96 -1.69
CA VAL A 3 -16.48 -2.28 -0.33
C VAL A 3 -15.59 -1.59 0.68
N ALA A 4 -16.19 -0.78 1.56
CA ALA A 4 -15.49 -0.21 2.71
C ALA A 4 -15.33 -1.28 3.80
N VAL A 5 -14.14 -1.38 4.39
CA VAL A 5 -13.86 -2.28 5.50
C VAL A 5 -13.53 -1.49 6.77
N PRO A 6 -13.86 -2.01 7.97
CA PRO A 6 -13.48 -1.39 9.23
C PRO A 6 -11.96 -1.24 9.36
N THR A 7 -11.51 -0.15 10.00
CA THR A 7 -10.11 0.01 10.38
C THR A 7 -9.98 0.54 11.80
N ASP A 8 -8.93 0.12 12.51
CA ASP A 8 -8.64 0.57 13.88
C ASP A 8 -8.35 2.08 13.95
N SER A 9 -7.89 2.67 12.84
CA SER A 9 -7.60 4.10 12.75
C SER A 9 -8.84 4.98 12.61
N GLY A 10 -10.02 4.38 12.41
CA GLY A 10 -11.26 5.08 12.07
C GLY A 10 -11.28 5.71 10.66
N ARG A 11 -10.17 5.63 9.91
CA ARG A 11 -10.10 6.12 8.52
C ARG A 11 -10.66 5.08 7.55
N PRO A 12 -11.33 5.49 6.46
CA PRO A 12 -11.93 4.54 5.53
C PRO A 12 -10.85 3.74 4.79
N HIS A 13 -11.07 2.44 4.64
CA HIS A 13 -10.33 1.59 3.72
C HIS A 13 -11.32 1.00 2.72
N THR A 14 -11.21 1.41 1.47
CA THR A 14 -12.09 0.94 0.40
C THR A 14 -11.33 -0.02 -0.50
N ILE A 15 -11.89 -1.20 -0.75
CA ILE A 15 -11.26 -2.24 -1.57
C ILE A 15 -12.05 -2.43 -2.86
N TYR A 16 -11.35 -2.37 -3.99
CA TYR A 16 -11.89 -2.58 -5.32
C TYR A 16 -11.56 -3.99 -5.79
N ARG A 17 -12.60 -4.74 -6.18
CA ARG A 17 -12.50 -6.14 -6.58
C ARG A 17 -13.02 -6.33 -8.00
N CYS A 18 -12.48 -7.34 -8.68
CA CYS A 18 -13.06 -7.82 -9.93
C CYS A 18 -14.50 -8.29 -9.67
N PRO A 19 -15.51 -7.83 -10.43
CA PRO A 19 -16.90 -8.23 -10.20
C PRO A 19 -17.14 -9.73 -10.47
N ALA A 20 -16.35 -10.36 -11.34
CA ALA A 20 -16.53 -11.77 -11.69
C ALA A 20 -15.91 -12.72 -10.64
N CYS A 21 -14.65 -12.51 -10.26
CA CYS A 21 -13.91 -13.43 -9.38
C CYS A 21 -13.65 -12.90 -7.96
N GLN A 22 -14.04 -11.66 -7.67
CA GLN A 22 -13.89 -11.01 -6.35
C GLN A 22 -12.45 -10.83 -5.87
N ILE A 23 -11.44 -11.06 -6.71
CA ILE A 23 -10.03 -10.76 -6.40
C ILE A 23 -9.88 -9.25 -6.18
N ALA A 24 -9.21 -8.86 -5.09
CA ALA A 24 -8.88 -7.47 -4.81
C ALA A 24 -7.76 -6.98 -5.73
N LEU A 25 -8.03 -5.90 -6.47
CA LEU A 25 -7.12 -5.33 -7.46
C LEU A 25 -6.37 -4.12 -6.89
N TRP A 26 -7.07 -3.23 -6.18
CA TRP A 26 -6.46 -2.11 -5.47
C TRP A 26 -7.28 -1.66 -4.25
N SER A 27 -6.64 -0.87 -3.40
CA SER A 27 -7.22 -0.26 -2.21
C SER A 27 -7.07 1.27 -2.22
N ASP A 28 -8.04 1.95 -1.60
CA ASP A 28 -7.94 3.34 -1.16
C ASP A 28 -7.81 3.37 0.36
N TYR A 29 -6.72 3.94 0.86
CA TYR A 29 -6.51 4.12 2.30
C TYR A 29 -6.71 5.56 2.72
N GLY A 30 -7.58 5.75 3.71
CA GLY A 30 -7.84 7.02 4.36
C GLY A 30 -8.47 8.09 3.49
N GLY A 31 -9.28 7.67 2.50
CA GLY A 31 -10.07 8.59 1.68
C GLY A 31 -9.23 9.52 0.81
N ARG A 32 -8.09 9.03 0.31
CA ARG A 32 -7.15 9.80 -0.54
C ARG A 32 -7.35 9.42 -2.01
N PRO A 33 -8.28 10.04 -2.76
CA PRO A 33 -8.66 9.58 -4.09
C PRO A 33 -7.55 9.65 -5.15
N ALA A 34 -6.53 10.48 -4.96
CA ALA A 34 -5.39 10.57 -5.89
C ALA A 34 -4.27 9.55 -5.60
N LEU A 35 -4.47 8.59 -4.70
CA LEU A 35 -3.52 7.51 -4.42
C LEU A 35 -4.24 6.16 -4.42
N ARG A 36 -3.75 5.23 -5.25
CA ARG A 36 -4.21 3.84 -5.32
C ARG A 36 -3.09 2.90 -4.89
N PHE A 37 -3.45 1.87 -4.13
CA PHE A 37 -2.52 0.83 -3.68
C PHE A 37 -2.86 -0.46 -4.42
N VAL A 38 -2.10 -0.74 -5.48
CA VAL A 38 -2.31 -1.88 -6.38
C VAL A 38 -1.76 -3.16 -5.76
N ARG A 39 -2.47 -4.27 -5.94
CA ARG A 39 -1.98 -5.60 -5.56
C ARG A 39 -1.05 -6.10 -6.67
N VAL A 40 0.25 -6.09 -6.43
CA VAL A 40 1.27 -6.47 -7.43
C VAL A 40 0.99 -7.83 -8.06
N GLY A 41 0.55 -8.83 -7.28
CA GLY A 41 0.26 -10.17 -7.77
C GLY A 41 -0.89 -10.28 -8.78
N THR A 42 -1.60 -9.19 -9.08
CA THR A 42 -2.65 -9.15 -10.12
C THR A 42 -2.21 -8.51 -11.43
N LEU A 43 -0.93 -8.13 -11.55
CA LEU A 43 -0.35 -7.63 -12.79
C LEU A 43 0.06 -8.79 -13.70
N ASP A 44 0.21 -8.52 -14.99
CA ASP A 44 0.64 -9.54 -15.97
C ASP A 44 2.08 -10.03 -15.71
N GLU A 45 2.96 -9.15 -15.20
CA GLU A 45 4.36 -9.43 -14.89
C GLU A 45 4.70 -9.07 -13.42
N PRO A 46 4.18 -9.80 -12.42
CA PRO A 46 4.30 -9.42 -11.01
C PRO A 46 5.73 -9.50 -10.47
N ASP A 47 6.57 -10.38 -11.04
CA ASP A 47 7.96 -10.60 -10.61
C ASP A 47 8.87 -9.39 -10.84
N ARG A 48 8.42 -8.42 -11.65
CA ARG A 48 9.13 -7.16 -11.89
C ARG A 48 9.07 -6.19 -10.72
N LEU A 49 8.23 -6.47 -9.71
CA LEU A 49 7.98 -5.60 -8.57
C LEU A 49 8.09 -6.40 -7.24
N PRO A 50 9.26 -6.98 -6.92
CA PRO A 50 9.46 -7.62 -5.64
C PRO A 50 9.30 -6.60 -4.49
N PRO A 51 8.95 -7.02 -3.26
CA PRO A 51 8.81 -6.10 -2.14
C PRO A 51 10.15 -5.42 -1.79
N ASP A 52 10.15 -4.09 -1.72
CA ASP A 52 11.31 -3.32 -1.24
C ASP A 52 11.50 -3.41 0.28
N ILE A 53 10.42 -3.66 1.02
CA ILE A 53 10.41 -3.72 2.49
C ILE A 53 9.25 -4.57 3.02
N HIS A 54 9.52 -5.34 4.06
CA HIS A 54 8.51 -6.07 4.83
C HIS A 54 8.12 -5.27 6.08
N ILE A 55 6.82 -5.04 6.27
CA ILE A 55 6.26 -4.28 7.38
C ILE A 55 5.40 -5.18 8.28
N PHE A 56 5.16 -4.76 9.52
CA PHE A 56 4.42 -5.54 10.52
C PHE A 56 5.02 -6.92 10.78
N THR A 57 6.35 -7.03 10.77
CA THR A 57 7.01 -8.34 10.94
C THR A 57 6.93 -8.89 12.36
N SER A 58 6.52 -8.08 13.34
CA SER A 58 6.27 -8.52 14.72
C SER A 58 5.16 -9.58 14.82
N SER A 59 4.18 -9.55 13.91
CA SER A 59 3.08 -10.52 13.82
C SER A 59 3.27 -11.55 12.70
N LYS A 60 4.45 -11.61 12.09
CA LYS A 60 4.77 -12.59 11.04
C LYS A 60 4.69 -14.00 11.61
N GLN A 61 3.95 -14.87 10.93
CA GLN A 61 3.89 -16.29 11.29
C GLN A 61 5.30 -16.94 11.24
N PRO A 62 5.60 -17.93 12.10
CA PRO A 62 6.93 -18.55 12.16
C PRO A 62 7.41 -19.13 10.83
N TRP A 63 6.50 -19.69 10.04
CA TRP A 63 6.80 -20.35 8.76
C TRP A 63 7.03 -19.39 7.58
N VAL A 64 6.77 -18.09 7.72
CA VAL A 64 7.06 -17.13 6.64
C VAL A 64 8.56 -16.79 6.67
N VAL A 65 9.32 -17.14 5.64
CA VAL A 65 10.74 -16.81 5.55
C VAL A 65 10.91 -15.50 4.77
N LEU A 66 11.64 -14.54 5.35
CA LEU A 66 12.02 -13.30 4.64
C LEU A 66 13.41 -13.50 4.02
N PRO A 67 13.67 -12.98 2.80
CA PRO A 67 14.99 -13.10 2.18
C PRO A 67 16.09 -12.51 3.07
N THR A 68 17.26 -13.14 3.09
CA THR A 68 18.41 -12.64 3.85
C THR A 68 18.78 -11.23 3.37
N GLY A 69 18.86 -10.29 4.31
CA GLY A 69 19.18 -8.89 4.02
C GLY A 69 18.03 -8.04 3.49
N ALA A 70 16.82 -8.61 3.29
CA ALA A 70 15.65 -7.82 2.92
C ALA A 70 15.28 -6.84 4.05
N PRO A 71 15.01 -5.56 3.73
CA PRO A 71 14.54 -4.61 4.73
C PRO A 71 13.26 -5.12 5.40
N ALA A 72 13.24 -5.12 6.72
CA ALA A 72 12.13 -5.61 7.52
C ALA A 72 11.98 -4.77 8.78
N VAL A 73 10.75 -4.37 9.10
CA VAL A 73 10.43 -3.59 10.29
C VAL A 73 9.26 -4.21 11.06
N PRO A 74 9.29 -4.18 12.41
CA PRO A 74 8.27 -4.83 13.24
C PRO A 74 6.87 -4.24 13.06
N GLU A 75 6.77 -2.99 12.61
CA GLU A 75 5.51 -2.27 12.40
C GLU A 75 5.58 -1.48 11.08
N TYR A 76 5.35 -0.17 11.10
CA TYR A 76 5.40 0.68 9.92
C TYR A 76 6.76 1.39 9.79
N TYR A 77 7.16 1.71 8.56
CA TYR A 77 8.45 2.36 8.27
C TYR A 77 8.30 3.88 8.16
N ASP A 78 9.41 4.60 8.39
CA ASP A 78 9.50 6.01 8.07
C ASP A 78 9.77 6.21 6.56
N ARG A 79 8.76 6.69 5.84
CA ARG A 79 8.85 7.00 4.41
C ARG A 79 10.00 7.94 4.07
N LYS A 80 10.29 8.95 4.90
CA LYS A 80 11.38 9.91 4.62
C LYS A 80 12.75 9.24 4.63
N ARG A 81 12.87 8.15 5.40
CA ARG A 81 14.09 7.36 5.51
C ARG A 81 14.21 6.30 4.41
N CYS A 82 13.09 5.74 3.96
CA CYS A 82 13.10 4.57 3.08
C CYS A 82 12.83 4.90 1.60
N TRP A 83 12.17 6.01 1.27
CA TRP A 83 11.77 6.29 -0.11
C TRP A 83 12.79 7.17 -0.84
N PRO A 84 13.01 6.93 -2.15
CA PRO A 84 13.76 7.86 -2.99
C PRO A 84 13.18 9.28 -2.95
N ALA A 85 14.04 10.29 -3.05
CA ALA A 85 13.65 11.69 -2.98
C ALA A 85 12.60 12.07 -4.04
N GLU A 86 12.70 11.52 -5.24
CA GLU A 86 11.72 11.72 -6.31
C GLU A 86 10.31 11.18 -5.97
N SER A 87 10.24 10.04 -5.28
CA SER A 87 8.97 9.44 -4.86
C SER A 87 8.31 10.26 -3.75
N LEU A 88 9.12 10.81 -2.84
CA LEU A 88 8.64 11.75 -1.82
C LEU A 88 8.11 13.05 -2.46
N ALA A 89 8.83 13.61 -3.44
CA ALA A 89 8.41 14.81 -4.16
C ALA A 89 7.09 14.58 -4.92
N ARG A 90 6.96 13.47 -5.65
CA ARG A 90 5.73 13.09 -6.35
C ARG A 90 4.54 12.97 -5.39
N ARG A 91 4.76 12.32 -4.25
CA ARG A 91 3.73 12.17 -3.22
C ARG A 91 3.30 13.52 -2.63
N GLU A 92 4.25 14.40 -2.34
CA GLU A 92 3.94 15.73 -1.81
C GLU A 92 3.10 16.55 -2.80
N ALA A 93 3.48 16.57 -4.08
CA ALA A 93 2.71 17.22 -5.13
C ALA A 93 1.27 16.68 -5.21
N LEU A 94 1.07 15.35 -5.12
CA LEU A 94 -0.26 14.74 -5.10
C LEU A 94 -1.11 15.19 -3.90
N LEU A 95 -0.51 15.28 -2.72
CA LEU A 95 -1.22 15.74 -1.52
C LEU A 95 -1.61 17.21 -1.58
N GLN A 96 -0.78 18.05 -2.21
CA GLN A 96 -1.11 19.47 -2.40
C GLN A 96 -2.30 19.64 -3.34
N LEU A 97 -2.38 18.86 -4.41
CA LEU A 97 -3.52 18.88 -5.34
C LEU A 97 -4.83 18.48 -4.65
N GLN A 98 -4.80 17.50 -3.74
CA GLN A 98 -5.99 17.08 -2.98
C GLN A 98 -6.48 18.11 -1.97
N ARG A 99 -5.64 19.07 -1.57
CA ARG A 99 -5.98 20.11 -0.58
C ARG A 99 -6.57 21.37 -1.21
N ARG A 100 -6.58 21.51 -2.54
CA ARG A 100 -7.20 22.67 -3.19
C ARG A 100 -8.71 22.63 -2.93
N PRO A 101 -9.27 23.65 -2.26
CA PRO A 101 -10.72 23.75 -2.12
C PRO A 101 -11.34 23.88 -3.53
N LYS A 102 -12.53 23.29 -3.67
CA LYS A 102 -13.32 23.30 -4.90
C LYS A 102 -13.65 24.72 -5.33
#